data_AF-A0A8T7KV76-F1
#
_entry.id   AF-A0A8T7KV76-F1
#
_cell.length_a   1.000
_cell.length_b   1.000
_cell.length_c   1.000
_cell.angle_alpha   90.00
_cell.angle_beta   90.00
_cell.angle_gamma   90.00
#
_symmetry.space_group_name_H-M   'P 1'
#
loop_
_entity.id
_entity.type
_entity.pdbx_description
1 polymer ?
#
loop_
_entity_poly.entity_id
_entity_poly.type
_entity_poly.pdbx_seq_one_letter_code
_entity_poly.pdbx_strand_id
1 'polypeptide(L)'
;MRAILTTITAALLLAIPTAALPLAVAPAVPPPARTPQCPAPGYPDTAALLAALPGATYACAEELAAALRPRADLATTDALITLAATGSHALARRNALRALGRLAESPRGSRARELVLQARAARLRATLSGLLAGEQDNFLVQDAVWLVDSFFYPSFHDGPTLAQLAADPALAPALRYRAAAARARLIYARPGPLASDDRAFIHAGLQSDSPGVRAAAALAVAHLRNAQLDTRLRAELDTALAAAWAAEPALHLVPDEPPPVMGFAESSPTPLTARAAIARARDRLGGGTTHLARLRADYEALALPNRLSANGVTLRSGLPVAQLTPLLAEITRAQATFDAIVGPELSRPIPGEDGPALSVLIFARQGIYRDYLRAFTSFTVDVDGVYDERTATLYTHARTAEQSANSLEQTLRHELAHHLAGRQVFPGHWQSPGYHAEPKGWA
;
A
#
# COMPACT_ATOMS: atom_id res chain seq x y z
N MET A 1 49.78 -15.87 -56.49
CA MET A 1 49.93 -15.20 -55.18
C MET A 1 48.53 -14.74 -54.76
N ARG A 2 47.72 -15.55 -54.08
CA ARG A 2 47.76 -15.89 -52.65
C ARG A 2 47.80 -14.66 -51.72
N ALA A 3 46.66 -14.48 -51.05
CA ALA A 3 46.50 -14.13 -49.65
C ALA A 3 46.24 -12.65 -49.29
N ILE A 4 45.26 -12.52 -48.38
CA ILE A 4 45.01 -11.42 -47.44
C ILE A 4 44.11 -10.29 -47.97
N LEU A 5 42.79 -10.50 -47.92
CA LEU A 5 41.83 -9.41 -47.64
C LEU A 5 40.50 -9.96 -47.07
N THR A 6 40.58 -10.79 -46.04
CA THR A 6 39.42 -11.27 -45.26
C THR A 6 39.84 -11.33 -43.79
N THR A 7 39.77 -10.20 -43.07
CA THR A 7 39.72 -10.11 -41.58
C THR A 7 39.85 -8.65 -41.09
N ILE A 8 38.98 -7.72 -41.50
CA ILE A 8 38.83 -6.42 -40.78
C ILE A 8 37.35 -6.04 -40.74
N THR A 9 36.52 -6.86 -40.11
CA THR A 9 35.13 -6.50 -39.78
C THR A 9 34.61 -7.21 -38.53
N ALA A 10 35.50 -7.62 -37.61
CA ALA A 10 35.13 -8.31 -36.38
C ALA A 10 35.85 -7.81 -35.12
N ALA A 11 36.59 -6.70 -35.18
CA ALA A 11 37.35 -6.18 -34.03
C ALA A 11 36.87 -4.82 -33.49
N LEU A 12 35.81 -4.22 -34.07
CA LEU A 12 35.33 -2.89 -33.67
C LEU A 12 33.97 -2.88 -32.94
N LEU A 13 33.57 -4.02 -32.35
CA LEU A 13 32.35 -4.14 -31.53
C LEU A 13 32.61 -4.63 -30.09
N LEU A 14 33.89 -4.73 -29.69
CA LEU A 14 34.30 -5.20 -28.35
C LEU A 14 35.09 -4.13 -27.59
N ALA A 15 34.54 -2.94 -27.46
CA ALA A 15 34.94 -1.96 -26.45
C ALA A 15 33.95 -0.77 -26.46
N ILE A 16 32.68 -1.01 -26.17
CA ILE A 16 31.87 0.07 -25.59
C ILE A 16 32.14 -0.04 -24.09
N PRO A 17 32.97 0.83 -23.49
CA PRO A 17 33.01 0.89 -22.04
C PRO A 17 31.59 1.17 -21.58
N THR A 18 31.05 0.29 -20.73
CA THR A 18 29.85 0.60 -19.97
C THR A 18 30.12 1.91 -19.26
N ALA A 19 29.59 3.01 -19.79
CA ALA A 19 29.66 4.32 -19.15
C ALA A 19 28.75 4.26 -17.92
N ALA A 20 29.22 3.56 -16.88
CA ALA A 20 28.71 3.73 -15.54
C ALA A 20 29.10 5.15 -15.14
N LEU A 21 28.11 6.04 -15.05
CA LEU A 21 28.31 7.36 -14.48
C LEU A 21 29.01 7.20 -13.12
N PRO A 22 30.03 8.03 -12.81
CA PRO A 22 30.70 7.95 -11.53
C PRO A 22 29.69 8.19 -10.40
N LEU A 23 29.65 7.28 -9.43
CA LEU A 23 28.81 7.40 -8.24
C LEU A 23 29.04 8.75 -7.55
N ALA A 24 27.97 9.38 -7.05
CA ALA A 24 28.09 10.64 -6.31
C ALA A 24 29.09 10.54 -5.13
N VAL A 25 29.91 11.58 -4.95
CA VAL A 25 31.01 11.62 -3.97
C VAL A 25 30.44 11.74 -2.55
N ALA A 26 30.91 10.89 -1.63
CA ALA A 26 30.55 10.95 -0.21
C ALA A 26 31.45 11.94 0.56
N PRO A 27 30.98 12.57 1.64
CA PRO A 27 31.82 13.42 2.49
C PRO A 27 32.94 12.62 3.18
N ALA A 28 34.13 13.21 3.30
CA ALA A 28 35.36 12.51 3.70
C ALA A 28 35.36 12.00 5.15
N VAL A 29 34.70 12.69 6.10
CA VAL A 29 34.54 12.24 7.50
C VAL A 29 33.18 12.72 8.02
N PRO A 30 32.15 11.87 8.03
CA PRO A 30 30.85 12.23 8.60
C PRO A 30 30.90 12.19 10.14
N PRO A 31 30.16 13.07 10.84
CA PRO A 31 30.02 13.00 12.30
C PRO A 31 29.37 11.67 12.74
N PRO A 32 29.44 11.30 14.03
CA PRO A 32 28.75 10.12 14.55
C PRO A 32 27.27 10.13 14.15
N ALA A 33 26.78 8.98 13.69
CA ALA A 33 25.39 8.82 13.31
C ALA A 33 24.51 8.74 14.56
N ARG A 34 23.53 9.63 14.72
CA ARG A 34 22.59 9.61 15.85
C ARG A 34 21.46 8.62 15.60
N THR A 35 21.17 7.81 16.61
CA THR A 35 20.19 6.70 16.56
C THR A 35 19.55 6.53 17.95
N PRO A 36 18.72 7.48 18.40
CA PRO A 36 18.18 7.51 19.76
C PRO A 36 17.29 6.30 20.12
N GLN A 37 16.74 5.59 19.13
CA GLN A 37 15.92 4.39 19.36
C GLN A 37 16.74 3.09 19.38
N CYS A 38 18.06 3.19 19.23
CA CYS A 38 18.98 2.06 19.27
C CYS A 38 19.65 1.90 20.64
N PRO A 39 20.25 0.73 20.94
CA PRO A 39 20.97 0.50 22.19
C PRO A 39 22.09 1.52 22.45
N ALA A 40 22.74 2.02 21.40
CA ALA A 40 23.64 3.16 21.48
C ALA A 40 22.99 4.40 20.81
N PRO A 41 23.05 5.58 21.46
CA PRO A 41 22.47 6.82 20.92
C PRO A 41 23.27 7.38 19.74
N GLY A 42 24.47 6.84 19.48
CA GLY A 42 25.21 7.13 18.27
C GLY A 42 26.27 6.09 17.94
N TYR A 43 26.62 6.02 16.66
CA TYR A 43 27.61 5.09 16.10
C TYR A 43 28.74 5.84 15.38
N PRO A 44 30.01 5.49 15.63
CA PRO A 44 31.16 6.23 15.12
C PRO A 44 31.36 6.08 13.61
N ASP A 45 31.04 4.91 13.05
CA ASP A 45 31.30 4.60 11.64
C ASP A 45 30.29 3.59 11.05
N THR A 46 30.46 3.29 9.77
CA THR A 46 29.62 2.33 9.03
C THR A 46 29.73 0.91 9.57
N ALA A 47 30.90 0.50 10.07
CA ALA A 47 31.09 -0.84 10.61
C ALA A 47 30.29 -1.04 11.90
N ALA A 48 30.28 -0.04 12.78
CA ALA A 48 29.50 -0.04 14.01
C ALA A 48 27.99 -0.05 13.73
N LEU A 49 27.53 0.69 12.72
CA LEU A 49 26.14 0.65 12.26
C LEU A 49 25.75 -0.76 11.75
N LEU A 50 26.59 -1.38 10.93
CA LEU A 50 26.35 -2.74 10.42
C LEU A 50 26.36 -3.79 11.52
N ALA A 51 27.24 -3.67 12.52
CA ALA A 51 27.33 -4.58 13.64
C ALA A 51 26.09 -4.55 14.55
N ALA A 52 25.41 -3.39 14.64
CA ALA A 52 24.19 -3.24 15.44
C ALA A 52 22.92 -3.77 14.74
N LEU A 53 22.93 -3.78 13.40
CA LEU A 53 21.75 -4.11 12.59
C LEU A 53 21.14 -5.50 12.87
N PRO A 54 21.90 -6.59 13.10
CA PRO A 54 21.33 -7.93 13.31
C PRO A 54 20.34 -8.04 14.47
N GLY A 55 20.58 -7.32 15.57
CA GLY A 55 19.77 -7.36 16.80
C GLY A 55 18.80 -6.18 16.94
N ALA A 56 18.73 -5.30 15.95
CA ALA A 56 17.93 -4.09 16.03
C ALA A 56 16.42 -4.39 16.05
N THR A 57 15.69 -3.68 16.91
CA THR A 57 14.22 -3.58 16.82
C THR A 57 13.82 -2.85 15.54
N TYR A 58 12.52 -2.86 15.20
CA TYR A 58 12.05 -2.18 14.00
C TYR A 58 12.47 -0.70 13.94
N ALA A 59 12.19 0.07 15.01
CA ALA A 59 12.54 1.49 15.06
C ALA A 59 14.05 1.71 14.96
N CYS A 60 14.85 0.91 15.67
CA CYS A 60 16.31 1.00 15.58
C CYS A 60 16.81 0.64 14.17
N ALA A 61 16.27 -0.39 13.51
CA ALA A 61 16.67 -0.78 12.17
C ALA A 61 16.39 0.32 11.13
N GLU A 62 15.28 1.05 11.28
CA GLU A 62 14.95 2.23 10.46
C GLU A 62 15.97 3.37 10.65
N GLU A 63 16.34 3.68 11.90
CA GLU A 63 17.36 4.70 12.19
C GLU A 63 18.76 4.29 11.68
N LEU A 64 19.15 3.03 11.87
CA LEU A 64 20.40 2.49 11.34
C LEU A 64 20.44 2.59 9.82
N ALA A 65 19.36 2.23 9.12
CA ALA A 65 19.27 2.35 7.67
C ALA A 65 19.37 3.81 7.20
N ALA A 66 18.68 4.73 7.89
CA ALA A 66 18.77 6.16 7.61
C ALA A 66 20.18 6.71 7.81
N ALA A 67 20.89 6.24 8.85
CA ALA A 67 22.28 6.57 9.15
C ALA A 67 23.27 5.98 8.12
N LEU A 68 23.01 4.78 7.62
CA LEU A 68 23.82 4.12 6.59
C LEU A 68 23.72 4.82 5.24
N ARG A 69 22.55 5.34 4.86
CA ARG A 69 22.28 5.95 3.55
C ARG A 69 23.35 6.95 3.05
N PRO A 70 23.75 7.99 3.79
CA PRO A 70 24.79 8.92 3.33
C PRO A 70 26.22 8.34 3.39
N ARG A 71 26.42 7.20 4.06
CA ARG A 71 27.72 6.55 4.31
C ARG A 71 27.95 5.30 3.47
N ALA A 72 26.92 4.84 2.77
CA ALA A 72 26.95 3.58 2.05
C ALA A 72 27.92 3.62 0.87
N ASP A 73 28.64 2.51 0.71
CA ASP A 73 29.50 2.22 -0.41
C ASP A 73 29.27 0.78 -0.91
N LEU A 74 30.10 0.32 -1.83
CA LEU A 74 29.99 -1.03 -2.39
C LEU A 74 30.20 -2.10 -1.31
N ALA A 75 31.18 -1.93 -0.42
CA ALA A 75 31.47 -2.89 0.64
C ALA A 75 30.30 -3.00 1.64
N THR A 76 29.73 -1.87 2.02
CA THR A 76 28.54 -1.79 2.88
C THR A 76 27.35 -2.50 2.24
N THR A 77 27.11 -2.25 0.96
CA THR A 77 26.01 -2.88 0.20
C THR A 77 26.24 -4.38 0.07
N ASP A 78 27.47 -4.82 -0.20
CA ASP A 78 27.84 -6.24 -0.27
C ASP A 78 27.69 -6.95 1.07
N ALA A 79 28.01 -6.28 2.18
CA ALA A 79 27.81 -6.79 3.53
C ALA A 79 26.32 -6.97 3.84
N LEU A 80 25.48 -6.00 3.48
CA LEU A 80 24.03 -6.11 3.65
C LEU A 80 23.43 -7.25 2.81
N ILE A 81 23.83 -7.39 1.54
CA ILE A 81 23.36 -8.49 0.69
C ILE A 81 23.79 -9.85 1.25
N THR A 82 25.02 -9.95 1.74
CA THR A 82 25.53 -11.18 2.38
C THR A 82 24.75 -11.48 3.66
N LEU A 83 24.52 -10.48 4.49
CA LEU A 83 23.73 -10.65 5.73
C LEU A 83 22.29 -11.07 5.42
N ALA A 84 21.66 -10.54 4.37
CA ALA A 84 20.33 -10.96 3.94
C ALA A 84 20.31 -12.43 3.45
N ALA A 85 21.34 -12.84 2.70
CA ALA A 85 21.43 -14.17 2.13
C ALA A 85 21.72 -15.25 3.18
N THR A 86 22.69 -15.02 4.07
CA THR A 86 23.28 -16.07 4.93
C THR A 86 23.35 -15.71 6.41
N GLY A 87 22.67 -14.65 6.86
CA GLY A 87 22.61 -14.30 8.28
C GLY A 87 22.08 -15.45 9.14
N SER A 88 22.61 -15.61 10.36
CA SER A 88 22.30 -16.78 11.21
C SER A 88 20.85 -16.85 11.69
N HIS A 89 20.14 -15.72 11.73
CA HIS A 89 18.77 -15.64 12.20
C HIS A 89 17.92 -14.74 11.29
N ALA A 90 16.61 -15.02 11.23
CA ALA A 90 15.66 -14.33 10.37
C ALA A 90 15.63 -12.80 10.62
N LEU A 91 15.64 -12.35 11.88
CA LEU A 91 15.63 -10.93 12.22
C LEU A 91 16.82 -10.17 11.58
N ALA A 92 18.01 -10.75 11.62
CA ALA A 92 19.21 -10.12 11.06
C ALA A 92 19.11 -9.99 9.53
N ARG A 93 18.64 -11.05 8.86
CA ARG A 93 18.42 -11.07 7.41
C ARG A 93 17.36 -10.06 6.99
N ARG A 94 16.27 -9.96 7.77
CA ARG A 94 15.20 -8.97 7.57
C ARG A 94 15.68 -7.54 7.73
N ASN A 95 16.44 -7.25 8.78
CA ASN A 95 16.98 -5.91 9.00
C ASN A 95 17.95 -5.52 7.87
N ALA A 96 18.69 -6.48 7.30
CA ALA A 96 19.52 -6.25 6.12
C ALA A 96 18.69 -5.92 4.87
N LEU A 97 17.61 -6.68 4.58
CA LEU A 97 16.68 -6.37 3.49
C LEU A 97 16.01 -5.00 3.67
N ARG A 98 15.57 -4.68 4.89
CA ARG A 98 15.00 -3.36 5.21
C ARG A 98 15.99 -2.24 4.93
N ALA A 99 17.23 -2.37 5.40
CA ALA A 99 18.27 -1.39 5.11
C ALA A 99 18.48 -1.23 3.60
N LEU A 100 18.64 -2.32 2.84
CA LEU A 100 18.76 -2.28 1.38
C LEU A 100 17.57 -1.59 0.71
N GLY A 101 16.35 -1.83 1.19
CA GLY A 101 15.15 -1.16 0.70
C GLY A 101 15.15 0.34 0.97
N ARG A 102 15.51 0.78 2.19
CA ARG A 102 15.66 2.22 2.49
C ARG A 102 16.76 2.89 1.66
N LEU A 103 17.85 2.19 1.37
CA LEU A 103 18.87 2.67 0.44
C LEU A 103 18.26 2.84 -0.96
N ALA A 104 17.48 1.86 -1.43
CA ALA A 104 16.78 1.90 -2.73
C ALA A 104 15.69 3.01 -2.82
N GLU A 105 15.03 3.36 -1.71
CA GLU A 105 14.05 4.45 -1.63
C GLU A 105 14.67 5.84 -1.72
N SER A 106 15.99 5.95 -1.60
CA SER A 106 16.69 7.24 -1.71
C SER A 106 16.38 7.93 -3.05
N PRO A 107 16.44 9.28 -3.11
CA PRO A 107 16.12 10.04 -4.32
C PRO A 107 16.86 9.54 -5.56
N ARG A 108 16.24 9.71 -6.74
CA ARG A 108 16.88 9.39 -8.02
C ARG A 108 18.18 10.18 -8.17
N GLY A 109 19.25 9.51 -8.63
CA GLY A 109 20.60 10.08 -8.73
C GLY A 109 21.38 10.13 -7.42
N SER A 110 20.83 9.65 -6.30
CA SER A 110 21.61 9.51 -5.06
C SER A 110 22.52 8.28 -5.08
N ARG A 111 23.71 8.40 -4.49
CA ARG A 111 24.70 7.32 -4.34
C ARG A 111 24.08 6.04 -3.77
N ALA A 112 23.32 6.15 -2.68
CA ALA A 112 22.69 5.01 -2.02
C ALA A 112 21.75 4.23 -2.95
N ARG A 113 20.93 4.96 -3.74
CA ARG A 113 20.04 4.34 -4.72
C ARG A 113 20.81 3.64 -5.83
N GLU A 114 21.83 4.30 -6.38
CA GLU A 114 22.63 3.76 -7.49
C GLU A 114 23.43 2.51 -7.07
N LEU A 115 23.95 2.48 -5.84
CA LEU A 115 24.61 1.30 -5.28
C LEU A 115 23.69 0.07 -5.31
N VAL A 116 22.45 0.21 -4.85
CA VAL A 116 21.51 -0.91 -4.74
C VAL A 116 20.87 -1.26 -6.09
N LEU A 117 20.38 -0.26 -6.82
CA LEU A 117 19.55 -0.45 -8.03
C LEU A 117 20.33 -0.45 -9.34
N GLN A 118 21.62 -0.15 -9.33
CA GLN A 118 22.49 -0.25 -10.51
C GLN A 118 23.71 -1.13 -10.22
N ALA A 119 24.58 -0.73 -9.29
CA ALA A 119 25.88 -1.38 -9.08
C ALA A 119 25.78 -2.80 -8.49
N ARG A 120 24.74 -3.07 -7.70
CA ARG A 120 24.47 -4.38 -7.07
C ARG A 120 23.12 -4.97 -7.41
N ALA A 121 22.42 -4.42 -8.41
CA ALA A 121 21.10 -4.86 -8.83
C ALA A 121 21.06 -6.36 -9.14
N ALA A 122 21.99 -6.86 -9.95
CA ALA A 122 22.01 -8.28 -10.33
C ALA A 122 22.22 -9.21 -9.13
N ARG A 123 23.16 -8.86 -8.24
CA ARG A 123 23.45 -9.64 -7.03
C ARG A 123 22.25 -9.64 -6.08
N LEU A 124 21.67 -8.47 -5.82
CA LEU A 124 20.50 -8.37 -4.95
C LEU A 124 19.31 -9.13 -5.54
N ARG A 125 19.02 -9.02 -6.84
CA ARG A 125 17.96 -9.80 -7.49
C ARG A 125 18.17 -11.30 -7.32
N ALA A 126 19.38 -11.81 -7.53
CA ALA A 126 19.69 -13.22 -7.33
C ALA A 126 19.45 -13.66 -5.87
N THR A 127 19.85 -12.84 -4.90
CA THR A 127 19.55 -13.09 -3.47
C THR A 127 18.04 -13.11 -3.22
N LEU A 128 17.28 -12.14 -3.73
CA LEU A 128 15.84 -12.06 -3.53
C LEU A 128 15.12 -13.26 -4.16
N SER A 129 15.44 -13.64 -5.41
CA SER A 129 14.86 -14.82 -6.06
C SER A 129 15.19 -16.10 -5.29
N GLY A 130 16.40 -16.23 -4.74
CA GLY A 130 16.78 -17.34 -3.87
C GLY A 130 15.95 -17.40 -2.58
N LEU A 131 15.70 -16.26 -1.95
CA LEU A 131 14.83 -16.17 -0.77
C LEU A 131 13.38 -16.56 -1.11
N LEU A 132 12.83 -16.04 -2.20
CA LEU A 132 11.47 -16.36 -2.64
C LEU A 132 11.29 -17.87 -2.92
N ALA A 133 12.32 -18.55 -3.41
CA ALA A 133 12.25 -19.95 -3.80
C ALA A 133 12.50 -20.95 -2.66
N GLY A 134 13.26 -20.57 -1.62
CA GLY A 134 13.75 -21.53 -0.63
C GLY A 134 13.52 -21.16 0.84
N GLU A 135 13.13 -19.93 1.14
CA GLU A 135 12.94 -19.47 2.52
C GLU A 135 11.52 -19.76 3.03
N GLN A 136 11.42 -20.10 4.33
CA GLN A 136 10.16 -20.42 5.01
C GLN A 136 9.80 -19.38 6.07
N ASP A 137 10.74 -18.52 6.49
CA ASP A 137 10.43 -17.43 7.40
C ASP A 137 9.46 -16.42 6.74
N ASN A 138 8.23 -16.42 7.25
CA ASN A 138 7.12 -15.64 6.72
C ASN A 138 7.47 -14.17 6.50
N PHE A 139 8.11 -13.52 7.47
CA PHE A 139 8.39 -12.10 7.38
C PHE A 139 9.59 -11.77 6.48
N LEU A 140 10.59 -12.65 6.44
CA LEU A 140 11.72 -12.51 5.54
C LEU A 140 11.31 -12.63 4.08
N VAL A 141 10.45 -13.59 3.75
CA VAL A 141 9.91 -13.72 2.38
C VAL A 141 9.06 -12.50 2.04
N GLN A 142 8.26 -11.99 2.99
CA GLN A 142 7.50 -10.76 2.79
C GLN A 142 8.39 -9.54 2.46
N ASP A 143 9.48 -9.34 3.20
CA ASP A 143 10.45 -8.28 2.94
C ASP A 143 11.12 -8.48 1.55
N ALA A 144 11.34 -9.72 1.13
CA ALA A 144 11.86 -10.03 -0.21
C ALA A 144 10.85 -9.72 -1.34
N VAL A 145 9.56 -10.08 -1.17
CA VAL A 145 8.50 -9.74 -2.13
C VAL A 145 8.38 -8.23 -2.27
N TRP A 146 8.43 -7.47 -1.16
CA TRP A 146 8.37 -6.01 -1.18
C TRP A 146 9.50 -5.41 -2.03
N LEU A 147 10.74 -5.86 -1.85
CA LEU A 147 11.89 -5.36 -2.62
C LEU A 147 11.75 -5.66 -4.13
N VAL A 148 11.35 -6.89 -4.47
CA VAL A 148 11.15 -7.30 -5.88
C VAL A 148 10.04 -6.46 -6.52
N ASP A 149 8.90 -6.32 -5.86
CA ASP A 149 7.70 -5.66 -6.40
C ASP A 149 7.80 -4.12 -6.39
N SER A 150 8.63 -3.53 -5.54
CA SER A 150 8.80 -2.07 -5.44
C SER A 150 9.94 -1.55 -6.31
N PHE A 151 11.07 -2.24 -6.33
CA PHE A 151 12.30 -1.68 -6.94
C PHE A 151 12.79 -2.45 -8.17
N PHE A 152 12.42 -3.72 -8.32
CA PHE A 152 12.78 -4.54 -9.48
C PHE A 152 11.59 -4.87 -10.38
N TYR A 153 10.49 -4.13 -10.21
CA TYR A 153 9.31 -4.26 -11.04
C TYR A 153 9.54 -3.70 -12.46
N PRO A 154 9.06 -4.38 -13.53
CA PRO A 154 8.45 -5.71 -13.50
C PRO A 154 9.50 -6.84 -13.47
N SER A 155 9.41 -7.74 -12.47
CA SER A 155 10.24 -8.95 -12.43
C SER A 155 9.46 -10.17 -12.90
N PHE A 156 9.30 -10.32 -14.22
CA PHE A 156 8.54 -11.43 -14.82
C PHE A 156 9.13 -12.81 -14.49
N HIS A 157 10.44 -12.90 -14.24
CA HIS A 157 11.12 -14.13 -13.87
C HIS A 157 10.63 -14.71 -12.53
N ASP A 158 10.30 -13.85 -11.56
CA ASP A 158 9.84 -14.28 -10.24
C ASP A 158 8.33 -14.64 -10.24
N GLY A 159 7.62 -14.43 -11.35
CA GLY A 159 6.18 -14.66 -11.48
C GLY A 159 5.72 -16.07 -11.06
N PRO A 160 6.36 -17.16 -11.54
CA PRO A 160 6.00 -18.52 -11.13
C PRO A 160 6.17 -18.75 -9.62
N THR A 161 7.26 -18.28 -9.02
CA THR A 161 7.51 -18.42 -7.58
C THR A 161 6.50 -17.63 -6.76
N LEU A 162 6.15 -16.41 -7.18
CA LEU A 162 5.08 -15.62 -6.53
C LEU A 162 3.72 -16.33 -6.59
N ALA A 163 3.42 -17.02 -7.69
CA ALA A 163 2.20 -17.82 -7.82
C ALA A 163 2.21 -19.04 -6.89
N GLN A 164 3.36 -19.70 -6.72
CA GLN A 164 3.53 -20.82 -5.79
C GLN A 164 3.34 -20.37 -4.33
N LEU A 165 4.00 -19.29 -3.92
CA LEU A 165 3.84 -18.69 -2.59
C LEU A 165 2.38 -18.29 -2.30
N ALA A 166 1.66 -17.77 -3.29
CA ALA A 166 0.24 -17.45 -3.13
C ALA A 166 -0.62 -18.71 -2.92
N ALA A 167 -0.31 -19.80 -3.62
CA ALA A 167 -1.08 -21.03 -3.61
C ALA A 167 -0.83 -21.90 -2.36
N ASP A 168 0.30 -21.75 -1.68
CA ASP A 168 0.67 -22.59 -0.54
C ASP A 168 -0.19 -22.28 0.71
N PRO A 169 -1.06 -23.22 1.16
CA PRO A 169 -1.91 -23.01 2.32
C PRO A 169 -1.16 -23.06 3.66
N ALA A 170 0.10 -23.54 3.69
CA ALA A 170 0.92 -23.56 4.90
C ALA A 170 1.51 -22.18 5.24
N LEU A 171 1.55 -21.26 4.27
CA LEU A 171 2.06 -19.91 4.48
C LEU A 171 1.01 -18.99 5.10
N ALA A 172 1.49 -17.97 5.83
CA ALA A 172 0.58 -17.02 6.48
C ALA A 172 -0.27 -16.25 5.44
N PRO A 173 -1.54 -15.95 5.73
CA PRO A 173 -2.44 -15.26 4.80
C PRO A 173 -1.88 -13.94 4.24
N ALA A 174 -1.17 -13.16 5.06
CA ALA A 174 -0.55 -11.90 4.66
C ALA A 174 0.54 -12.10 3.58
N LEU A 175 1.41 -13.10 3.74
CA LEU A 175 2.42 -13.42 2.74
C LEU A 175 1.78 -13.92 1.44
N ARG A 176 0.81 -14.84 1.55
CA ARG A 176 0.07 -15.36 0.39
C ARG A 176 -0.57 -14.22 -0.40
N TYR A 177 -1.21 -13.26 0.29
CA TYR A 177 -1.76 -12.07 -0.32
C TYR A 177 -0.70 -11.20 -0.98
N ARG A 178 0.39 -10.87 -0.28
CA ARG A 178 1.47 -10.02 -0.81
C ARG A 178 2.09 -10.62 -2.07
N ALA A 179 2.34 -11.94 -2.08
CA ALA A 179 2.82 -12.66 -3.25
C ALA A 179 1.79 -12.64 -4.40
N ALA A 180 0.52 -12.89 -4.10
CA ALA A 180 -0.57 -12.84 -5.10
C ALA A 180 -0.75 -11.44 -5.69
N ALA A 181 -0.64 -10.39 -4.89
CA ALA A 181 -0.75 -9.00 -5.32
C ALA A 181 0.42 -8.62 -6.24
N ALA A 182 1.66 -8.97 -5.87
CA ALA A 182 2.83 -8.78 -6.73
C ALA A 182 2.67 -9.56 -8.05
N ARG A 183 2.18 -10.81 -7.99
CA ARG A 183 1.89 -11.60 -9.19
C ARG A 183 0.83 -10.95 -10.08
N ALA A 184 -0.26 -10.44 -9.50
CA ALA A 184 -1.30 -9.73 -10.22
C ALA A 184 -0.76 -8.48 -10.94
N ARG A 185 0.13 -7.70 -10.29
CA ARG A 185 0.80 -6.55 -10.89
C ARG A 185 1.59 -6.93 -12.15
N LEU A 186 2.32 -8.05 -12.10
CA LEU A 186 3.05 -8.55 -13.28
C LEU A 186 2.11 -8.90 -14.44
N ILE A 187 0.93 -9.45 -14.17
CA ILE A 187 -0.01 -9.88 -15.20
C ILE A 187 -0.48 -8.68 -16.04
N TYR A 188 -0.94 -7.60 -15.41
CA TYR A 188 -1.41 -6.44 -16.17
C TYR A 188 -0.28 -5.54 -16.70
N ALA A 189 0.95 -5.69 -16.18
CA ALA A 189 2.14 -5.09 -16.78
C ALA A 189 2.50 -5.70 -18.14
N ARG A 190 2.30 -7.02 -18.28
CA ARG A 190 2.75 -7.78 -19.45
C ARG A 190 2.07 -7.29 -20.74
N PRO A 191 2.83 -6.88 -21.77
CA PRO A 191 2.26 -6.45 -23.05
C PRO A 191 1.72 -7.64 -23.86
N GLY A 192 0.78 -7.36 -24.75
CA GLY A 192 0.19 -8.36 -25.65
C GLY A 192 -0.99 -9.12 -25.04
N PRO A 193 -1.40 -10.25 -25.64
CA PRO A 193 -2.47 -11.11 -25.12
C PRO A 193 -2.15 -11.68 -23.73
N LEU A 194 -3.19 -12.04 -22.96
CA LEU A 194 -3.00 -12.69 -21.67
C LEU A 194 -2.31 -14.07 -21.85
N ALA A 195 -1.19 -14.28 -21.16
CA ALA A 195 -0.45 -15.53 -21.23
C ALA A 195 -1.21 -16.69 -20.54
N SER A 196 -0.95 -17.93 -20.97
CA SER A 196 -1.56 -19.14 -20.38
C SER A 196 -1.34 -19.24 -18.87
N ASP A 197 -0.14 -18.94 -18.40
CA ASP A 197 0.22 -19.07 -16.99
C ASP A 197 -0.38 -17.95 -16.15
N ASP A 198 -0.56 -16.77 -16.75
CA ASP A 198 -1.26 -15.63 -16.13
C ASP A 198 -2.75 -15.95 -15.98
N ARG A 199 -3.35 -16.55 -17.02
CA ARG A 199 -4.73 -17.08 -16.97
C ARG A 199 -4.87 -18.18 -15.93
N ALA A 200 -3.96 -19.16 -15.88
CA ALA A 200 -3.99 -20.25 -14.90
C ALA A 200 -3.93 -19.72 -13.46
N PHE A 201 -3.06 -18.74 -13.20
CA PHE A 201 -3.01 -18.07 -11.90
C PHE A 201 -4.34 -17.39 -11.54
N ILE A 202 -4.97 -16.68 -12.48
CA ILE A 202 -6.27 -16.03 -12.23
C ILE A 202 -7.33 -17.06 -11.84
N HIS A 203 -7.45 -18.16 -12.59
CA HIS A 203 -8.45 -19.21 -12.30
C HIS A 203 -8.22 -19.87 -10.94
N ALA A 204 -6.99 -20.30 -10.66
CA ALA A 204 -6.66 -20.93 -9.38
C ALA A 204 -6.84 -19.94 -8.22
N GLY A 205 -6.41 -18.69 -8.42
CA GLY A 205 -6.49 -17.66 -7.40
C GLY A 205 -7.93 -17.30 -7.04
N LEU A 206 -8.85 -17.25 -8.01
CA LEU A 206 -10.28 -17.03 -7.77
C LEU A 206 -10.95 -18.16 -6.98
N GLN A 207 -10.37 -19.36 -6.98
CA GLN A 207 -10.84 -20.54 -6.24
C GLN A 207 -10.12 -20.77 -4.91
N SER A 208 -9.17 -19.90 -4.55
CA SER A 208 -8.38 -20.05 -3.33
C SER A 208 -9.24 -19.94 -2.07
N ASP A 209 -8.87 -20.69 -1.03
CA ASP A 209 -9.35 -20.54 0.35
C ASP A 209 -9.05 -19.16 0.96
N SER A 210 -7.96 -18.52 0.55
CA SER A 210 -7.53 -17.22 1.06
C SER A 210 -8.28 -16.06 0.40
N PRO A 211 -9.01 -15.21 1.17
CA PRO A 211 -9.65 -14.02 0.62
C PRO A 211 -8.66 -13.06 -0.04
N GLY A 212 -7.42 -12.98 0.46
CA GLY A 212 -6.39 -12.14 -0.14
C GLY A 212 -5.95 -12.61 -1.52
N VAL A 213 -5.79 -13.93 -1.70
CA VAL A 213 -5.43 -14.50 -3.01
C VAL A 213 -6.57 -14.30 -4.01
N ARG A 214 -7.83 -14.54 -3.59
CA ARG A 214 -9.01 -14.25 -4.42
C ARG A 214 -9.10 -12.78 -4.81
N ALA A 215 -8.87 -11.88 -3.85
CA ALA A 215 -8.86 -10.44 -4.10
C ALA A 215 -7.80 -10.05 -5.14
N ALA A 216 -6.57 -10.56 -5.00
CA ALA A 216 -5.48 -10.28 -5.94
C ALA A 216 -5.76 -10.83 -7.35
N ALA A 217 -6.29 -12.05 -7.46
CA ALA A 217 -6.67 -12.66 -8.74
C ALA A 217 -7.78 -11.85 -9.44
N ALA A 218 -8.80 -11.41 -8.70
CA ALA A 218 -9.84 -10.55 -9.24
C ALA A 218 -9.30 -9.16 -9.62
N LEU A 219 -8.41 -8.57 -8.82
CA LEU A 219 -7.74 -7.31 -9.16
C LEU A 219 -6.90 -7.43 -10.43
N ALA A 220 -6.26 -8.57 -10.69
CA ALA A 220 -5.56 -8.82 -11.95
C ALA A 220 -6.52 -8.64 -13.14
N VAL A 221 -7.71 -9.24 -13.07
CA VAL A 221 -8.76 -9.10 -14.11
C VAL A 221 -9.25 -7.66 -14.21
N ALA A 222 -9.50 -6.99 -13.09
CA ALA A 222 -9.98 -5.61 -13.05
C ALA A 222 -9.02 -4.62 -13.75
N HIS A 223 -7.74 -4.94 -13.83
CA HIS A 223 -6.70 -4.11 -14.46
C HIS A 223 -6.25 -4.58 -15.85
N LEU A 224 -6.82 -5.66 -16.39
CA LEU A 224 -6.48 -6.11 -17.74
C LEU A 224 -6.83 -5.03 -18.77
N ARG A 225 -5.92 -4.80 -19.71
CA ARG A 225 -6.14 -3.89 -20.85
C ARG A 225 -6.99 -4.57 -21.91
N ASN A 226 -7.66 -3.78 -22.76
CA ASN A 226 -8.45 -4.36 -23.86
C ASN A 226 -7.60 -5.22 -24.81
N ALA A 227 -6.32 -4.86 -25.02
CA ALA A 227 -5.39 -5.66 -25.82
C ALA A 227 -5.04 -7.04 -25.22
N GLN A 228 -5.31 -7.24 -23.93
CA GLN A 228 -5.12 -8.51 -23.24
C GLN A 228 -6.38 -9.39 -23.29
N LEU A 229 -7.51 -8.87 -23.78
CA LEU A 229 -8.82 -9.49 -23.72
C LEU A 229 -9.39 -9.70 -25.12
N ASP A 230 -9.51 -10.96 -25.53
CA ASP A 230 -10.39 -11.33 -26.64
C ASP A 230 -11.79 -11.72 -26.14
N THR A 231 -12.74 -11.90 -27.06
CA THR A 231 -14.15 -12.21 -26.75
C THR A 231 -14.29 -13.53 -25.97
N ARG A 232 -13.51 -14.55 -26.32
CA ARG A 232 -13.58 -15.86 -25.67
C ARG A 232 -13.06 -15.78 -24.25
N LEU A 233 -11.90 -15.15 -24.05
CA LEU A 233 -11.29 -14.96 -22.75
C LEU A 233 -12.17 -14.10 -21.84
N ARG A 234 -12.83 -13.07 -22.39
CA ARG A 234 -13.78 -12.26 -21.62
C ARG A 234 -14.94 -13.11 -21.08
N ALA A 235 -15.56 -13.94 -21.91
CA ALA A 235 -16.67 -14.80 -21.49
C ALA A 235 -16.24 -15.83 -20.44
N GLU A 236 -15.02 -16.36 -20.58
CA GLU A 236 -14.44 -17.28 -19.62
C GLU A 236 -14.17 -16.64 -18.25
N LEU A 237 -13.52 -15.47 -18.25
CA LEU A 237 -13.23 -14.75 -17.01
C LEU A 237 -14.52 -14.30 -16.32
N ASP A 238 -15.54 -13.90 -17.08
CA ASP A 238 -16.86 -13.57 -16.52
C ASP A 238 -17.50 -14.78 -15.84
N THR A 239 -17.44 -15.97 -16.46
CA THR A 239 -17.92 -17.22 -15.87
C THR A 239 -17.17 -17.56 -14.58
N ALA A 240 -15.83 -17.42 -14.57
CA ALA A 240 -15.02 -17.69 -13.39
C ALA A 240 -15.32 -16.70 -12.24
N LEU A 241 -15.50 -15.41 -12.55
CA LEU A 241 -15.87 -14.39 -11.57
C LEU A 241 -17.28 -14.59 -11.03
N ALA A 242 -18.23 -15.03 -11.85
CA ALA A 242 -19.58 -15.36 -11.41
C ALA A 242 -19.58 -16.56 -10.43
N ALA A 243 -18.78 -17.59 -10.72
CA ALA A 243 -18.60 -18.72 -9.81
C ALA A 243 -17.94 -18.30 -8.49
N ALA A 244 -16.86 -17.49 -8.55
CA ALA A 244 -16.20 -16.96 -7.35
C ALA A 244 -17.17 -16.11 -6.51
N TRP A 245 -17.95 -15.24 -7.15
CA TRP A 245 -18.97 -14.42 -6.48
C TRP A 245 -20.01 -15.27 -5.74
N ALA A 246 -20.46 -16.37 -6.34
CA ALA A 246 -21.44 -17.28 -5.74
C ALA A 246 -20.85 -18.06 -4.55
N ALA A 247 -19.54 -18.32 -4.56
CA ALA A 247 -18.84 -19.04 -3.49
C ALA A 247 -18.49 -18.16 -2.28
N GLU A 248 -18.49 -16.83 -2.41
CA GLU A 248 -18.18 -15.95 -1.28
C GLU A 248 -19.23 -16.09 -0.16
N PRO A 249 -18.82 -15.98 1.13
CA PRO A 249 -19.73 -16.08 2.26
C PRO A 249 -20.65 -14.85 2.35
N ALA A 250 -21.84 -15.00 2.91
CA ALA A 250 -22.79 -13.90 3.06
C ALA A 250 -22.16 -12.67 3.77
N LEU A 251 -22.68 -11.48 3.45
CA LEU A 251 -22.25 -10.25 4.12
C LEU A 251 -22.52 -10.36 5.62
N HIS A 252 -21.53 -10.03 6.42
CA HIS A 252 -21.62 -10.00 7.87
C HIS A 252 -20.79 -8.84 8.41
N LEU A 253 -21.13 -8.39 9.61
CA LEU A 253 -20.44 -7.29 10.28
C LEU A 253 -19.33 -7.84 11.16
N VAL A 254 -18.08 -7.56 10.81
CA VAL A 254 -16.89 -8.04 11.53
C VAL A 254 -16.88 -7.52 12.98
N PRO A 255 -16.57 -8.35 14.00
CA PRO A 255 -16.36 -7.88 15.37
C PRO A 255 -15.08 -7.04 15.49
N ASP A 256 -14.84 -6.42 16.64
CA ASP A 256 -13.53 -5.81 16.90
C ASP A 256 -12.49 -6.93 17.10
N GLU A 257 -11.34 -6.79 16.45
CA GLU A 257 -10.19 -7.65 16.71
C GLU A 257 -9.58 -7.24 18.06
N PRO A 258 -9.09 -8.20 18.88
CA PRO A 258 -8.25 -7.83 20.02
C PRO A 258 -7.02 -7.06 19.50
N PRO A 259 -6.50 -6.09 20.26
CA PRO A 259 -5.30 -5.36 19.86
C PRO A 259 -4.18 -6.36 19.55
N PRO A 260 -3.46 -6.20 18.43
CA PRO A 260 -2.49 -7.21 17.99
C PRO A 260 -1.44 -7.42 19.07
N VAL A 261 -1.30 -8.68 19.50
CA VAL A 261 -0.23 -9.12 20.40
C VAL A 261 1.06 -9.12 19.58
N MET A 262 1.77 -7.99 19.57
CA MET A 262 3.05 -7.75 18.89
C MET A 262 2.98 -7.61 17.35
N GLY A 263 3.26 -6.39 16.88
CA GLY A 263 3.80 -6.10 15.54
C GLY A 263 2.81 -6.22 14.39
N PHE A 264 2.51 -5.09 13.74
CA PHE A 264 1.83 -4.96 12.45
C PHE A 264 0.97 -6.17 12.04
N ALA A 265 -0.27 -6.21 12.51
CA ALA A 265 -1.29 -6.96 11.79
C ALA A 265 -1.45 -6.26 10.44
N GLU A 266 -0.61 -6.63 9.46
CA GLU A 266 -0.80 -6.21 8.09
C GLU A 266 -2.26 -6.44 7.74
N SER A 267 -2.90 -5.37 7.27
CA SER A 267 -4.32 -5.32 6.97
C SER A 267 -4.66 -6.34 5.89
N SER A 268 -4.83 -7.59 6.31
CA SER A 268 -5.03 -8.71 5.40
C SER A 268 -6.43 -8.57 4.79
N PRO A 269 -6.58 -8.80 3.47
CA PRO A 269 -7.89 -8.75 2.85
C PRO A 269 -8.88 -9.68 3.53
N THR A 270 -10.09 -9.19 3.71
CA THR A 270 -11.24 -9.91 4.27
C THR A 270 -12.08 -10.54 3.17
N PRO A 271 -13.08 -11.39 3.49
CA PRO A 271 -14.07 -11.82 2.52
C PRO A 271 -14.80 -10.65 1.82
N LEU A 272 -15.06 -9.54 2.52
CA LEU A 272 -15.63 -8.34 1.91
C LEU A 272 -14.66 -7.72 0.88
N THR A 273 -13.36 -7.69 1.20
CA THR A 273 -12.33 -7.19 0.28
C THR A 273 -12.27 -8.05 -0.99
N ALA A 274 -12.35 -9.38 -0.85
CA ALA A 274 -12.42 -10.32 -1.98
C ALA A 274 -13.66 -10.08 -2.83
N ARG A 275 -14.85 -10.01 -2.21
CA ARG A 275 -16.11 -9.66 -2.89
C ARG A 275 -16.02 -8.34 -3.66
N ALA A 276 -15.44 -7.30 -3.05
CA ALA A 276 -15.28 -6.00 -3.70
C ALA A 276 -14.31 -6.05 -4.90
N ALA A 277 -13.22 -6.82 -4.80
CA ALA A 277 -12.33 -7.05 -5.93
C ALA A 277 -13.02 -7.82 -7.07
N ILE A 278 -13.80 -8.87 -6.76
CA ILE A 278 -14.59 -9.62 -7.74
C ILE A 278 -15.61 -8.70 -8.41
N ALA A 279 -16.31 -7.86 -7.64
CA ALA A 279 -17.25 -6.88 -8.18
C ALA A 279 -16.57 -5.92 -9.18
N ARG A 280 -15.40 -5.36 -8.82
CA ARG A 280 -14.59 -4.51 -9.73
C ARG A 280 -14.18 -5.25 -11.01
N ALA A 281 -13.81 -6.51 -10.90
CA ALA A 281 -13.43 -7.33 -12.04
C ALA A 281 -14.61 -7.56 -13.00
N ARG A 282 -15.80 -7.85 -12.46
CA ARG A 282 -17.03 -7.98 -13.26
C ARG A 282 -17.42 -6.67 -13.92
N ASP A 283 -17.33 -5.57 -13.17
CA ASP A 283 -17.53 -4.21 -13.68
C ASP A 283 -16.56 -3.88 -14.82
N ARG A 284 -15.29 -4.28 -14.72
CA ARG A 284 -14.29 -4.14 -15.78
C ARG A 284 -14.66 -4.92 -17.05
N LEU A 285 -15.18 -6.14 -16.92
CA LEU A 285 -15.60 -6.95 -18.07
C LEU A 285 -16.93 -6.49 -18.65
N GLY A 286 -17.83 -5.93 -17.83
CA GLY A 286 -19.13 -5.38 -18.25
C GLY A 286 -19.07 -3.95 -18.77
N GLY A 287 -18.02 -3.19 -18.47
CA GLY A 287 -17.87 -1.78 -18.87
C GLY A 287 -18.68 -0.80 -18.01
N GLY A 288 -18.77 -1.03 -16.70
CA GLY A 288 -19.55 -0.19 -15.78
C GLY A 288 -19.03 -0.22 -14.34
N THR A 289 -19.89 0.15 -13.38
CA THR A 289 -19.59 0.14 -11.94
C THR A 289 -20.73 -0.47 -11.09
N THR A 290 -21.66 -1.17 -11.75
CA THR A 290 -22.92 -1.61 -11.18
C THR A 290 -22.72 -2.63 -10.07
N HIS A 291 -21.79 -3.57 -10.23
CA HIS A 291 -21.55 -4.63 -9.25
C HIS A 291 -20.95 -4.08 -7.97
N LEU A 292 -19.92 -3.22 -8.06
CA LEU A 292 -19.29 -2.63 -6.88
C LEU A 292 -20.26 -1.67 -6.17
N ALA A 293 -21.00 -0.85 -6.92
CA ALA A 293 -21.98 0.07 -6.35
C ALA A 293 -23.07 -0.68 -5.58
N ARG A 294 -23.59 -1.78 -6.16
CA ARG A 294 -24.59 -2.63 -5.49
C ARG A 294 -24.03 -3.28 -4.22
N LEU A 295 -22.84 -3.87 -4.30
CA LEU A 295 -22.20 -4.48 -3.12
C LEU A 295 -22.01 -3.45 -1.99
N ARG A 296 -21.56 -2.24 -2.34
CA ARG A 296 -21.43 -1.14 -1.37
C ARG A 296 -22.77 -0.80 -0.74
N ALA A 297 -23.81 -0.61 -1.55
CA ALA A 297 -25.14 -0.29 -1.05
C ALA A 297 -25.69 -1.39 -0.12
N ASP A 298 -25.54 -2.67 -0.49
CA ASP A 298 -25.98 -3.81 0.30
C ASP A 298 -25.23 -3.87 1.65
N TYR A 299 -23.92 -3.65 1.65
CA TYR A 299 -23.13 -3.63 2.89
C TYR A 299 -23.45 -2.42 3.76
N GLU A 300 -23.61 -1.23 3.17
CA GLU A 300 -23.99 -0.04 3.92
C GLU A 300 -25.40 -0.17 4.52
N ALA A 301 -26.34 -0.83 3.85
CA ALA A 301 -27.66 -1.10 4.41
C ALA A 301 -27.58 -1.99 5.66
N LEU A 302 -26.62 -2.93 5.68
CA LEU A 302 -26.34 -3.77 6.84
C LEU A 302 -25.60 -3.00 7.96
N ALA A 303 -24.55 -2.25 7.60
CA ALA A 303 -23.64 -1.62 8.55
C ALA A 303 -24.10 -0.26 9.09
N LEU A 304 -24.96 0.44 8.33
CA LEU A 304 -25.38 1.82 8.57
C LEU A 304 -26.91 1.97 8.42
N PRO A 305 -27.73 1.18 9.14
CA PRO A 305 -29.19 1.18 8.97
C PRO A 305 -29.87 2.46 9.45
N ASN A 306 -29.23 3.22 10.35
CA ASN A 306 -29.83 4.43 10.92
C ASN A 306 -29.38 5.67 10.16
N ARG A 307 -30.28 6.63 9.96
CA ARG A 307 -30.02 7.88 9.25
C ARG A 307 -30.63 9.07 9.98
N LEU A 308 -29.90 10.18 10.02
CA LEU A 308 -30.39 11.48 10.49
C LEU A 308 -29.85 12.57 9.55
N SER A 309 -30.64 13.60 9.26
CA SER A 309 -30.19 14.69 8.38
C SER A 309 -30.69 16.04 8.90
N ALA A 310 -29.79 17.02 8.97
CA ALA A 310 -30.11 18.41 9.28
C ALA A 310 -29.03 19.33 8.70
N ASN A 311 -29.41 20.56 8.33
CA ASN A 311 -28.48 21.64 7.97
C ASN A 311 -27.42 21.25 6.91
N GLY A 312 -27.80 20.49 5.88
CA GLY A 312 -26.87 20.06 4.83
C GLY A 312 -25.90 18.95 5.24
N VAL A 313 -26.09 18.33 6.41
CA VAL A 313 -25.35 17.17 6.89
C VAL A 313 -26.26 15.94 6.91
N THR A 314 -25.77 14.81 6.39
CA THR A 314 -26.41 13.50 6.53
C THR A 314 -25.53 12.56 7.35
N LEU A 315 -25.99 12.18 8.53
CA LEU A 315 -25.43 11.08 9.32
C LEU A 315 -26.05 9.75 8.88
N ARG A 316 -25.21 8.75 8.62
CA ARG A 316 -25.60 7.34 8.48
C ARG A 316 -24.79 6.51 9.46
N SER A 317 -25.42 5.63 10.20
CA SER A 317 -24.74 4.99 11.33
C SER A 317 -25.25 3.60 11.69
N GLY A 318 -24.32 2.80 12.22
CA GLY A 318 -24.63 1.55 12.92
C GLY A 318 -25.11 1.76 14.36
N LEU A 319 -25.02 2.97 14.91
CA LEU A 319 -25.48 3.31 16.26
C LEU A 319 -26.99 3.59 16.29
N PRO A 320 -27.67 3.38 17.43
CA PRO A 320 -29.06 3.74 17.60
C PRO A 320 -29.32 5.24 17.36
N VAL A 321 -30.48 5.59 16.81
CA VAL A 321 -30.86 6.98 16.51
C VAL A 321 -30.73 7.91 17.71
N ALA A 322 -31.02 7.44 18.92
CA ALA A 322 -30.87 8.21 20.16
C ALA A 322 -29.43 8.71 20.40
N GLN A 323 -28.43 7.96 19.93
CA GLN A 323 -27.01 8.36 20.00
C GLN A 323 -26.60 9.29 18.85
N LEU A 324 -27.37 9.36 17.75
CA LEU A 324 -27.04 10.22 16.61
C LEU A 324 -27.40 11.68 16.85
N THR A 325 -28.49 11.94 17.58
CA THR A 325 -28.92 13.30 17.92
C THR A 325 -27.82 14.14 18.58
N PRO A 326 -27.15 13.69 19.66
CA PRO A 326 -26.06 14.46 20.26
C PRO A 326 -24.85 14.62 19.32
N LEU A 327 -24.56 13.64 18.45
CA LEU A 327 -23.46 13.73 17.48
C LEU A 327 -23.75 14.75 16.37
N LEU A 328 -25.00 14.84 15.90
CA LEU A 328 -25.41 15.86 14.94
C LEU A 328 -25.36 17.27 15.56
N ALA A 329 -25.75 17.39 16.84
CA ALA A 329 -25.60 18.63 17.58
C ALA A 329 -24.12 19.01 17.74
N GLU A 330 -23.22 18.05 17.95
CA GLU A 330 -21.78 18.29 18.01
C GLU A 330 -21.22 18.81 16.68
N ILE A 331 -21.58 18.18 15.55
CA ILE A 331 -21.18 18.66 14.21
C ILE A 331 -21.67 20.09 13.98
N THR A 332 -22.94 20.37 14.34
CA THR A 332 -23.53 21.71 14.18
C THR A 332 -22.80 22.75 15.04
N ARG A 333 -22.48 22.42 16.29
CA ARG A 333 -21.71 23.32 17.18
C ARG A 333 -20.31 23.55 16.66
N ALA A 334 -19.64 22.50 16.18
CA ALA A 334 -18.29 22.58 15.65
C ALA A 334 -18.22 23.43 14.38
N GLN A 335 -19.21 23.32 13.48
CA GLN A 335 -19.33 24.18 12.31
C GLN A 335 -19.55 25.64 12.70
N ALA A 336 -20.49 25.93 13.60
CA ALA A 336 -20.70 27.29 14.08
C ALA A 336 -19.46 27.89 14.76
N THR A 337 -18.70 27.06 15.48
CA THR A 337 -17.43 27.45 16.11
C THR A 337 -16.37 27.78 15.04
N PHE A 338 -16.25 26.95 14.00
CA PHE A 338 -15.36 27.21 12.88
C PHE A 338 -15.71 28.53 12.19
N ASP A 339 -16.99 28.72 11.83
CA ASP A 339 -17.48 29.93 11.17
C ASP A 339 -17.18 31.20 12.00
N ALA A 340 -17.31 31.10 13.33
CA ALA A 340 -16.98 32.20 14.24
C ALA A 340 -15.47 32.49 14.30
N ILE A 341 -14.61 31.48 14.18
CA ILE A 341 -13.15 31.62 14.19
C ILE A 341 -12.65 32.25 12.89
N VAL A 342 -13.13 31.77 11.74
CA VAL A 342 -12.65 32.22 10.42
C VAL A 342 -13.30 33.54 9.98
N GLY A 343 -14.45 33.89 10.56
CA GLY A 343 -15.18 35.12 10.26
C GLY A 343 -16.04 35.02 9.00
N PRO A 344 -16.89 36.04 8.75
CA PRO A 344 -17.94 36.00 7.72
C PRO A 344 -17.42 35.94 6.28
N GLU A 345 -16.17 36.35 6.04
CA GLU A 345 -15.55 36.30 4.72
C GLU A 345 -15.13 34.88 4.33
N LEU A 346 -14.67 34.09 5.32
CA LEU A 346 -14.14 32.74 5.13
C LEU A 346 -15.09 31.64 5.59
N SER A 347 -16.30 31.97 6.08
CA SER A 347 -17.33 30.98 6.44
C SER A 347 -18.25 30.62 5.27
N ARG A 348 -18.07 31.27 4.11
CA ARG A 348 -18.83 30.98 2.90
C ARG A 348 -18.06 29.98 2.03
N PRO A 349 -18.76 29.07 1.33
CA PRO A 349 -18.10 28.23 0.33
C PRO A 349 -17.36 29.06 -0.70
N ILE A 350 -16.22 28.56 -1.16
CA ILE A 350 -15.42 29.22 -2.19
C ILE A 350 -16.27 29.32 -3.48
N PRO A 351 -16.44 30.54 -4.04
CA PRO A 351 -17.30 30.73 -5.21
C PRO A 351 -16.89 29.86 -6.40
N GLY A 352 -17.86 29.16 -6.99
CA GLY A 352 -17.62 28.27 -8.14
C GLY A 352 -17.08 26.89 -7.78
N GLU A 353 -16.77 26.64 -6.51
CA GLU A 353 -16.36 25.34 -5.99
C GLU A 353 -17.50 24.70 -5.18
N ASP A 354 -18.75 24.76 -5.66
CA ASP A 354 -19.86 24.08 -4.99
C ASP A 354 -19.71 22.55 -5.05
N GLY A 355 -20.17 21.86 -4.00
CA GLY A 355 -19.93 20.43 -3.81
C GLY A 355 -21.09 19.75 -3.10
N PRO A 356 -21.07 18.41 -3.03
CA PRO A 356 -22.14 17.66 -2.39
C PRO A 356 -22.25 17.99 -0.90
N ALA A 357 -23.47 17.81 -0.37
CA ALA A 357 -23.73 17.87 1.07
C ALA A 357 -22.84 16.88 1.84
N LEU A 358 -22.40 17.27 3.05
CA LEU A 358 -21.54 16.44 3.88
C LEU A 358 -22.27 15.15 4.28
N SER A 359 -21.69 14.01 3.93
CA SER A 359 -22.12 12.70 4.42
C SER A 359 -21.17 12.22 5.50
N VAL A 360 -21.70 11.72 6.61
CA VAL A 360 -20.90 11.21 7.73
C VAL A 360 -21.34 9.79 8.02
N LEU A 361 -20.43 8.84 7.82
CA LEU A 361 -20.65 7.42 8.08
C LEU A 361 -20.00 7.05 9.41
N ILE A 362 -20.82 6.67 10.39
CA ILE A 362 -20.38 6.29 11.74
C ILE A 362 -20.66 4.82 11.96
N PHE A 363 -19.64 3.98 11.79
CA PHE A 363 -19.75 2.54 12.02
C PHE A 363 -19.88 2.23 13.52
N ALA A 364 -20.62 1.17 13.85
CA ALA A 364 -20.89 0.82 15.24
C ALA A 364 -19.65 0.40 16.04
N ARG A 365 -18.56 0.03 15.36
CA ARG A 365 -17.31 -0.45 15.97
C ARG A 365 -16.15 -0.45 14.96
N GLN A 366 -14.92 -0.58 15.43
CA GLN A 366 -13.69 -0.47 14.64
C GLN A 366 -13.56 -1.55 13.56
N GLY A 367 -13.92 -2.80 13.86
CA GLY A 367 -13.81 -3.91 12.91
C GLY A 367 -14.60 -3.67 11.62
N ILE A 368 -15.83 -3.17 11.73
CA ILE A 368 -16.70 -2.84 10.58
C ILE A 368 -16.11 -1.70 9.76
N TYR A 369 -15.59 -0.66 10.43
CA TYR A 369 -14.96 0.47 9.78
C TYR A 369 -13.72 0.06 8.98
N ARG A 370 -12.82 -0.75 9.57
CA ARG A 370 -11.63 -1.26 8.89
C ARG A 370 -12.00 -2.13 7.69
N ASP A 371 -13.00 -3.00 7.84
CA ASP A 371 -13.48 -3.86 6.76
C ASP A 371 -14.06 -3.03 5.59
N TYR A 372 -14.89 -2.04 5.91
CA TYR A 372 -15.48 -1.13 4.92
C TYR A 372 -14.41 -0.32 4.16
N LEU A 373 -13.48 0.30 4.87
CA LEU A 373 -12.44 1.12 4.23
C LEU A 373 -11.54 0.29 3.31
N ARG A 374 -11.12 -0.92 3.73
CA ARG A 374 -10.34 -1.84 2.88
C ARG A 374 -11.09 -2.19 1.60
N ALA A 375 -12.39 -2.46 1.71
CA ALA A 375 -13.17 -2.94 0.59
C ALA A 375 -13.49 -1.84 -0.43
N PHE A 376 -13.83 -0.64 0.04
CA PHE A 376 -14.49 0.38 -0.79
C PHE A 376 -13.72 1.67 -0.99
N THR A 377 -12.62 1.90 -0.27
CA THR A 377 -11.83 3.12 -0.34
C THR A 377 -10.36 2.83 -0.63
N SER A 378 -9.56 3.87 -0.84
CA SER A 378 -8.10 3.79 -0.96
C SER A 378 -7.38 4.27 0.31
N PHE A 379 -8.12 4.59 1.37
CA PHE A 379 -7.54 5.10 2.61
C PHE A 379 -6.95 3.98 3.46
N THR A 380 -5.98 4.34 4.29
CA THR A 380 -5.52 3.47 5.37
C THR A 380 -6.64 3.25 6.38
N VAL A 381 -6.56 2.14 7.11
CA VAL A 381 -7.61 1.70 8.03
C VAL A 381 -7.25 1.86 9.50
N ASP A 382 -5.97 2.08 9.78
CA ASP A 382 -5.46 2.21 11.15
C ASP A 382 -5.43 3.70 11.56
N VAL A 383 -6.56 4.38 11.35
CA VAL A 383 -6.82 5.78 11.73
C VAL A 383 -8.22 5.93 12.31
N ASP A 384 -8.40 6.90 13.19
CA ASP A 384 -9.64 7.15 13.90
C ASP A 384 -10.79 7.63 12.99
N GLY A 385 -10.45 8.37 11.95
CA GLY A 385 -11.38 8.87 10.96
C GLY A 385 -10.64 9.29 9.70
N VAL A 386 -11.40 9.51 8.64
CA VAL A 386 -10.88 10.08 7.39
C VAL A 386 -11.97 10.83 6.66
N TYR A 387 -11.62 12.01 6.14
CA TYR A 387 -12.44 12.79 5.23
C TYR A 387 -12.01 12.57 3.76
N ASP A 388 -12.96 12.13 2.91
CA ASP A 388 -12.83 12.11 1.46
C ASP A 388 -13.45 13.38 0.87
N GLU A 389 -12.58 14.30 0.44
CA GLU A 389 -12.98 15.56 -0.19
C GLU A 389 -13.81 15.33 -1.46
N ARG A 390 -13.42 14.35 -2.29
CA ARG A 390 -14.03 14.10 -3.60
C ARG A 390 -15.49 13.72 -3.49
N THR A 391 -15.87 13.05 -2.41
CA THR A 391 -17.26 12.63 -2.16
C THR A 391 -17.92 13.38 -0.99
N ALA A 392 -17.24 14.38 -0.43
CA ALA A 392 -17.59 15.04 0.82
C ALA A 392 -18.07 14.04 1.90
N THR A 393 -17.30 12.97 2.12
CA THR A 393 -17.68 11.90 3.05
C THR A 393 -16.68 11.76 4.18
N LEU A 394 -17.16 11.86 5.42
CA LEU A 394 -16.41 11.55 6.63
C LEU A 394 -16.70 10.10 7.03
N TYR A 395 -15.66 9.28 7.19
CA TYR A 395 -15.76 7.91 7.69
C TYR A 395 -15.18 7.83 9.10
N THR A 396 -15.92 7.25 10.04
CA THR A 396 -15.42 7.05 11.41
C THR A 396 -16.19 5.95 12.14
N HIS A 397 -15.82 5.61 13.37
CA HIS A 397 -16.47 4.54 14.16
C HIS A 397 -16.69 4.91 15.62
N ALA A 398 -17.65 4.25 16.28
CA ALA A 398 -17.73 4.31 17.74
C ALA A 398 -16.58 3.52 18.36
N ARG A 399 -16.02 4.03 19.46
CA ARG A 399 -14.85 3.47 20.13
C ARG A 399 -14.85 3.75 21.63
N THR A 400 -14.10 2.96 22.38
CA THR A 400 -13.83 3.17 23.81
C THR A 400 -12.50 3.91 24.03
N ALA A 401 -12.25 4.37 25.26
CA ALA A 401 -11.00 5.04 25.62
C ALA A 401 -9.78 4.12 25.56
N GLU A 402 -9.98 2.80 25.64
CA GLU A 402 -8.91 1.80 25.47
C GLU A 402 -8.55 1.59 24.00
N GLN A 403 -9.47 1.85 23.07
CA GLN A 403 -9.25 1.71 21.64
C GLN A 403 -8.57 2.92 21.02
N SER A 404 -8.87 4.13 21.50
CA SER A 404 -8.21 5.36 21.06
C SER A 404 -8.17 6.40 22.19
N ALA A 405 -7.11 7.20 22.19
CA ALA A 405 -7.00 8.40 23.03
C ALA A 405 -8.03 9.48 22.62
N ASN A 406 -8.49 9.47 21.36
CA ASN A 406 -9.48 10.41 20.86
C ASN A 406 -10.89 9.82 20.99
N SER A 407 -11.82 10.60 21.53
CA SER A 407 -13.25 10.28 21.49
C SER A 407 -13.80 10.39 20.06
N LEU A 408 -14.99 9.82 19.85
CA LEU A 408 -15.73 9.97 18.60
C LEU A 408 -15.98 11.45 18.28
N GLU A 409 -16.38 12.25 19.26
CA GLU A 409 -16.63 13.69 19.12
C GLU A 409 -15.35 14.48 18.78
N GLN A 410 -14.21 14.12 19.38
CA GLN A 410 -12.92 14.71 19.03
C GLN A 410 -12.55 14.41 17.57
N THR A 411 -12.74 13.17 17.13
CA THR A 411 -12.50 12.76 15.74
C THR A 411 -13.45 13.47 14.77
N LEU A 412 -14.73 13.56 15.11
CA LEU A 412 -15.72 14.28 14.29
C LEU A 412 -15.34 15.74 14.10
N ARG A 413 -14.91 16.42 15.16
CA ARG A 413 -14.42 17.81 15.07
C ARG A 413 -13.19 17.93 14.19
N HIS A 414 -12.22 17.03 14.35
CA HIS A 414 -11.00 17.02 13.55
C HIS A 414 -11.29 16.86 12.05
N GLU A 415 -12.04 15.83 11.68
CA GLU A 415 -12.35 15.56 10.28
C GLU A 415 -13.33 16.58 9.67
N LEU A 416 -14.25 17.13 10.47
CA LEU A 416 -15.09 18.24 10.04
C LEU A 416 -14.26 19.49 9.71
N ALA A 417 -13.19 19.76 10.47
CA ALA A 417 -12.31 20.88 10.17
C ALA A 417 -11.63 20.72 8.80
N HIS A 418 -11.24 19.49 8.40
CA HIS A 418 -10.74 19.23 7.04
C HIS A 418 -11.80 19.53 5.97
N HIS A 419 -13.04 19.12 6.21
CA HIS A 419 -14.16 19.45 5.32
C HIS A 419 -14.35 20.96 5.16
N LEU A 420 -14.45 21.69 6.26
CA LEU A 420 -14.71 23.13 6.24
C LEU A 420 -13.53 23.90 5.62
N ALA A 421 -12.29 23.52 5.97
CA ALA A 421 -11.10 24.11 5.39
C ALA A 421 -11.03 23.94 3.87
N GLY A 422 -11.29 22.72 3.37
CA GLY A 422 -11.32 22.47 1.92
C GLY A 422 -12.49 23.14 1.20
N ARG A 423 -13.62 23.37 1.88
CA ARG A 423 -14.80 24.01 1.27
C ARG A 423 -14.76 25.53 1.28
N GLN A 424 -14.08 26.14 2.25
CA GLN A 424 -14.23 27.55 2.57
C GLN A 424 -12.91 28.33 2.62
N VAL A 425 -11.78 27.66 2.88
CA VAL A 425 -10.49 28.35 3.14
C VAL A 425 -9.47 28.11 2.04
N PHE A 426 -9.31 26.88 1.57
CA PHE A 426 -8.27 26.52 0.60
C PHE A 426 -8.86 26.26 -0.78
N PRO A 427 -8.62 27.13 -1.77
CA PRO A 427 -9.14 26.93 -3.12
C PRO A 427 -8.47 25.75 -3.83
N GLY A 428 -9.25 25.09 -4.67
CA GLY A 428 -8.86 23.89 -5.41
C GLY A 428 -8.87 22.62 -4.57
N HIS A 429 -8.93 21.48 -5.25
CA HIS A 429 -8.98 20.18 -4.56
C HIS A 429 -7.61 19.74 -4.07
N TRP A 430 -7.59 18.94 -3.00
CA TRP A 430 -6.39 18.36 -2.38
C TRP A 430 -5.47 17.66 -3.38
N GLN A 431 -6.03 17.01 -4.41
CA GLN A 431 -5.28 16.30 -5.45
C GLN A 431 -4.91 17.17 -6.66
N SER A 432 -5.24 18.46 -6.65
CA SER A 432 -4.98 19.37 -7.76
C SER A 432 -3.47 19.68 -7.86
N PRO A 433 -2.90 19.72 -9.07
CA PRO A 433 -1.52 20.16 -9.26
C PRO A 433 -1.30 21.53 -8.63
N GLY A 434 -0.28 21.65 -7.77
CA GLY A 434 0.05 22.90 -7.08
C GLY A 434 -0.69 23.16 -5.78
N TYR A 435 -1.68 22.33 -5.38
CA TYR A 435 -2.38 22.49 -4.10
C TYR A 435 -1.42 22.51 -2.89
N HIS A 436 -0.37 21.69 -2.94
CA HIS A 436 0.69 21.62 -1.93
C HIS A 436 1.90 22.53 -2.18
N ALA A 437 1.84 23.42 -3.17
CA ALA A 437 2.97 24.31 -3.49
C ALA A 437 3.12 25.45 -2.48
N GLU A 438 2.05 25.78 -1.73
CA GLU A 438 2.05 26.79 -0.69
C GLU A 438 1.88 26.14 0.69
N PRO A 439 2.55 26.66 1.73
CA PRO A 439 2.32 26.21 3.09
C PRO A 439 0.88 26.54 3.52
N LYS A 440 0.11 25.51 3.87
CA LYS A 440 -1.28 25.66 4.34
C LYS A 440 -1.39 25.65 5.90
N GLY A 441 -0.34 26.13 6.59
CA GLY A 441 -0.17 26.21 8.06
C GLY A 441 0.27 24.87 8.72
N TRP A 442 0.74 24.80 9.97
CA TRP A 442 1.96 25.42 10.54
C TRP A 442 3.19 24.60 10.11
N ALA A 443 4.33 25.26 9.90
CA ALA A 443 5.63 24.64 9.62
C ALA A 443 6.31 24.06 10.87
#